data_AF-A0A658BNY4-F1
#
_entry.id   AF-A0A658BNY4-F1
#
_cell.length_a   1.000
_cell.length_b   1.000
_cell.length_c   1.000
_cell.angle_alpha   90.00
_cell.angle_beta   90.00
_cell.angle_gamma   90.00
#
_symmetry.space_group_name_H-M   'P 1'
#
loop_
_entity.id
_entity.type
_entity.pdbx_description
1 polymer ?
#
loop_
_entity_poly.entity_id
_entity_poly.type
_entity_poly.pdbx_seq_one_letter_code
_entity_poly.pdbx_strand_id
1 'polypeptide(L)' 'HFVVGGFYRVHTGRGQDENLNAPGMHFVPLAFDTSCTLPDCAAGPDTPLNRFYAYGVVARLALLAAAIELENTQP' A
#
# COMPACT_ATOMS: atom_id res chain seq x y z
N HIS A 1 11.57 -10.39 4.16
CA HIS A 1 10.71 -9.19 4.14
C HIS A 1 9.40 -9.53 3.45
N PHE A 2 8.28 -9.37 4.16
CA PHE A 2 6.97 -9.85 3.72
C PHE A 2 5.93 -8.74 3.85
N VAL A 3 5.03 -8.65 2.87
CA VAL A 3 3.83 -7.79 2.95
C VAL A 3 2.74 -8.63 3.60
N VAL A 4 2.25 -8.19 4.77
CA VAL A 4 1.29 -8.95 5.60
C VAL A 4 -0.11 -8.37 5.60
N GLY A 5 -0.30 -7.15 5.11
CA GLY A 5 -1.56 -6.45 5.27
C GLY A 5 -1.47 -4.94 5.04
N GLY A 6 -2.57 -4.24 5.37
CA GLY A 6 -2.74 -2.81 5.14
C GLY A 6 -4.19 -2.36 5.39
N PHE A 7 -4.43 -1.08 5.18
CA PHE A 7 -5.76 -0.47 5.27
C PHE A 7 -5.84 0.71 4.32
N TYR A 8 -7.05 1.01 3.86
CA TYR A 8 -7.33 2.27 3.20
C TYR A 8 -7.63 3.34 4.23
N ARG A 9 -7.16 4.54 3.96
CA ARG A 9 -7.62 5.73 4.66
C ARG A 9 -8.67 6.40 3.78
N VAL A 10 -9.90 6.44 4.24
CA VAL A 10 -11.05 6.95 3.49
C VAL A 10 -11.58 8.20 4.19
N HIS A 11 -11.92 9.21 3.39
CA HIS A 11 -12.68 10.37 3.87
C HIS A 11 -14.06 10.36 3.25
N THR A 12 -15.08 10.16 4.08
CA THR A 12 -16.47 10.07 3.63
C THR A 12 -17.15 11.44 3.46
N GLY A 13 -16.58 12.51 4.04
CA GLY A 13 -17.18 13.84 4.06
C GLY A 13 -16.38 14.94 3.34
N ARG A 14 -15.39 14.60 2.51
CA ARG A 14 -14.49 15.57 1.85
C ARG A 14 -14.70 15.66 0.34
N GLY A 15 -14.56 16.85 -0.22
CA GLY A 15 -14.50 17.09 -1.66
C GLY A 15 -13.15 16.66 -2.27
N GLN A 16 -13.07 16.52 -3.59
CA GLN A 16 -11.87 16.06 -4.31
C GLN A 16 -10.61 16.91 -4.04
N ASP A 17 -10.78 18.19 -3.69
CA ASP A 17 -9.69 19.15 -3.53
C ASP A 17 -9.17 19.30 -2.08
N GLU A 18 -9.66 18.48 -1.14
CA GLU A 18 -9.30 18.61 0.28
C GLU A 18 -8.18 17.67 0.74
N ASN A 19 -7.24 18.21 1.51
CA ASN A 19 -6.07 17.48 2.05
C ASN A 19 -6.45 16.22 2.85
N LEU A 20 -5.84 15.08 2.54
CA LEU A 20 -6.05 13.80 3.22
C LEU A 20 -5.56 13.76 4.68
N ASN A 21 -4.78 14.75 5.15
CA ASN A 21 -4.23 14.72 6.51
C ASN A 21 -5.12 15.37 7.58
N ALA A 22 -6.38 15.68 7.27
CA ALA A 22 -7.25 16.42 8.18
C ALA A 22 -8.11 15.51 9.09
N PRO A 23 -8.67 16.05 10.20
CA PRO A 23 -9.54 15.31 11.10
C PRO A 23 -10.74 14.68 10.37
N GLY A 24 -11.11 13.44 10.72
CA GLY A 24 -12.21 12.69 10.08
C GLY A 24 -11.80 11.54 9.16
N MET A 25 -10.54 11.09 9.25
CA MET A 25 -10.10 9.88 8.54
C MET A 25 -10.73 8.62 9.13
N HIS A 26 -11.38 7.84 8.26
CA HIS A 26 -11.85 6.50 8.57
C HIS A 26 -10.87 5.47 8.02
N PHE A 27 -10.38 4.60 8.89
CA PHE A 27 -9.53 3.48 8.49
C PHE A 27 -10.42 2.29 8.13
N VAL A 28 -10.39 1.90 6.86
CA VAL A 28 -11.11 0.72 6.38
C VAL A 28 -10.08 -0.38 6.22
N PRO A 29 -10.21 -1.50 6.96
CA PRO A 29 -9.32 -2.65 6.81
C PRO A 29 -9.28 -3.06 5.34
N LEU A 30 -8.07 -3.17 4.80
CA LEU A 30 -7.91 -3.75 3.48
C LEU A 30 -7.96 -5.26 3.67
N ALA A 31 -9.14 -5.84 3.48
CA ALA A 31 -9.28 -7.28 3.40
C ALA A 31 -8.54 -7.71 2.14
N PHE A 32 -7.34 -8.26 2.32
CA PHE A 32 -6.68 -9.03 1.28
C PHE A 32 -7.46 -10.32 1.09
N ASP A 33 -8.56 -10.25 0.34
CA ASP A 33 -9.27 -11.45 -0.11
C ASP A 33 -8.34 -12.32 -0.99
N THR A 34 -7.27 -11.73 -1.50
CA THR A 34 -6.28 -12.38 -2.37
C THR A 34 -4.85 -12.07 -1.92
N SER A 35 -3.99 -13.08 -2.00
CA SER A 35 -2.58 -12.99 -1.57
C SER A 35 -1.82 -11.88 -2.33
N CYS A 36 -1.25 -10.90 -1.61
CA CYS A 36 -0.45 -9.81 -2.18
C CYS A 36 0.85 -10.26 -2.86
N THR A 37 1.20 -11.53 -2.76
CA THR A 37 2.51 -12.06 -3.14
C THR A 37 2.50 -12.79 -4.47
N LEU A 38 1.32 -13.09 -5.02
CA LEU A 38 1.14 -13.88 -6.22
C LEU A 38 0.32 -13.09 -7.25
N PRO A 39 0.96 -12.50 -8.28
CA PRO A 39 0.22 -11.89 -9.38
C PRO A 39 -0.30 -12.98 -10.32
N ASP A 40 -1.34 -12.66 -11.08
CA ASP A 40 -1.80 -13.45 -12.21
C ASP A 40 -1.31 -12.78 -13.50
N CYS A 41 -0.26 -13.36 -14.09
CA CYS A 41 0.36 -12.85 -15.32
C CYS A 41 -0.53 -13.00 -16.57
N ALA A 42 -1.59 -13.83 -16.52
CA ALA A 42 -2.54 -14.01 -17.61
C ALA A 42 -3.73 -13.03 -17.51
N ALA A 43 -3.96 -12.47 -16.33
CA ALA A 43 -5.03 -11.51 -16.09
C ALA A 43 -4.65 -10.08 -16.49
N GLY A 44 -5.67 -9.22 -16.60
CA GLY A 44 -5.49 -7.80 -16.82
C GLY A 44 -4.68 -7.13 -15.69
N PRO A 45 -3.94 -6.05 -15.99
CA PRO A 45 -3.06 -5.39 -15.03
C PRO A 45 -3.82 -4.78 -13.84
N ASP A 46 -5.07 -4.35 -14.05
CA ASP A 46 -5.90 -3.70 -13.03
C ASP A 46 -6.89 -4.65 -12.35
N THR A 47 -6.67 -5.96 -12.48
CA THR A 47 -7.38 -6.90 -11.62
C THR A 47 -6.99 -6.67 -10.16
N PRO A 48 -7.90 -6.89 -9.18
CA PRO A 48 -7.59 -6.67 -7.77
C PRO A 48 -6.29 -7.34 -7.34
N LEU A 49 -6.06 -8.60 -7.73
CA LEU A 49 -4.84 -9.36 -7.44
C LEU A 49 -3.57 -8.64 -7.91
N ASN A 50 -3.52 -8.26 -9.19
CA ASN A 50 -2.35 -7.61 -9.78
C ASN A 50 -2.12 -6.21 -9.22
N ARG A 51 -3.21 -5.47 -8.95
CA ARG A 51 -3.15 -4.16 -8.31
C ARG A 51 -2.59 -4.26 -6.89
N PHE A 52 -3.04 -5.22 -6.09
CA PHE A 52 -2.51 -5.45 -4.73
C PHE A 52 -1.06 -5.93 -4.75
N TYR A 53 -0.69 -6.75 -5.73
CA TYR A 53 0.72 -7.13 -5.94
C TYR A 53 1.60 -5.91 -6.23
N ALA A 54 1.16 -5.01 -7.11
CA ALA A 54 1.87 -3.77 -7.42
C ALA A 54 2.05 -2.88 -6.18
N TYR A 55 1.02 -2.73 -5.35
CA TYR A 55 1.15 -2.02 -4.06
C TYR A 55 2.21 -2.67 -3.16
N GLY A 56 2.22 -3.99 -3.10
CA GLY A 56 3.24 -4.75 -2.38
C GLY A 56 4.65 -4.51 -2.93
N VAL A 57 4.84 -4.46 -4.25
CA VAL A 57 6.16 -4.14 -4.85
C VAL A 57 6.64 -2.75 -4.40
N VAL A 58 5.80 -1.72 -4.52
CA VAL A 58 6.17 -0.35 -4.14
C VAL A 58 6.48 -0.25 -2.65
N ALA A 59 5.65 -0.86 -1.79
CA ALA A 59 5.90 -0.90 -0.35
C ALA A 59 7.25 -1.54 -0.03
N ARG A 60 7.63 -2.59 -0.76
CA ARG A 60 8.89 -3.28 -0.54
C ARG A 60 10.11 -2.47 -0.99
N LEU A 61 9.99 -1.73 -2.08
CA LEU A 61 11.03 -0.80 -2.55
C LEU A 61 11.23 0.35 -1.55
N ALA A 62 10.14 0.90 -1.01
CA ALA A 62 10.20 1.91 0.03
C ALA A 62 10.89 1.39 1.30
N LEU A 63 10.58 0.16 1.73
CA LEU A 63 11.29 -0.47 2.86
C LEU A 63 12.79 -0.61 2.57
N LEU A 64 13.17 -1.07 1.38
CA LEU A 64 14.57 -1.22 1.02
C LEU A 64 15.31 0.13 1.04
N ALA A 65 14.70 1.18 0.48
CA ALA A 65 15.26 2.53 0.50
C ALA A 65 15.45 3.03 1.94
N ALA A 66 14.45 2.87 2.81
CA ALA A 66 14.53 3.24 4.22
C ALA A 66 15.58 2.44 4.98
N ALA A 67 15.75 1.14 4.68
CA ALA A 67 16.77 0.32 5.29
C ALA A 67 18.19 0.78 4.92
N ILE A 68 18.41 1.12 3.63
CA ILE A 68 19.68 1.67 3.14
C ILE A 68 19.96 3.04 3.78
N GLU A 69 18.95 3.91 3.89
CA GLU A 69 19.08 5.20 4.57
C GLU A 69 19.49 5.02 6.05
N LEU A 70 18.87 4.07 6.74
CA LEU A 70 19.16 3.78 8.15
C LEU A 70 20.58 3.22 8.33
N GLU A 71 21.03 2.33 7.45
CA GLU A 71 22.40 1.79 7.46
C GLU A 71 23.45 2.89 7.23
N ASN A 72 23.20 3.81 6.29
CA ASN A 72 24.12 4.91 5.98
C ASN A 72 24.16 6.02 7.04
N THR A 73 23.14 6.12 7.90
CA THR A 73 23.02 7.17 8.93
C THR A 73 23.29 6.67 10.34
N GLN A 74 23.52 5.36 10.52
CA GLN A 74 24.05 4.82 11.77
C GLN A 74 25.53 5.25 11.93
N PRO A 75 25.90 5.85 13.08
CA PRO A 75 27.28 6.26 13.34
C PRO A 75 28.24 5.08 13.51
#